data_AF-A0A7X6ZG50-F1
#
_entry.id   AF-A0A7X6ZG50-F1
#
_cell.length_a   1.000
_cell.length_b   1.000
_cell.length_c   1.000
_cell.angle_alpha   90.00
_cell.angle_beta   90.00
_cell.angle_gamma   90.00
#
_symmetry.space_group_name_H-M   'P 1'
#
loop_
_entity.id
_entity.type
_entity.pdbx_description
1 polymer ?
#
loop_
_entity_poly.entity_id
_entity_poly.type
_entity_poly.pdbx_seq_one_letter_code
_entity_poly.pdbx_strand_id
1 'polypeptide(L)'
;MFSKILLRLAIPAAIALIATSHAYCVNIISVSPRSCETAKLSKGINCYTDSHQTIQSVPIALKGGKLIKTSAADATDTMFRLTFSIDVRSEVYVCYDPRVSAPSWLSTWVATDMTVSVGSKSPVEYKVYAKRYQPGTVRLPANQAEAMYFVVVKDLTPRFPHNGWVLLTYDMPYLREIIKKAPEYDVNHIQISHDIMMNTYCTTIRSQRQDINELIDLAHAYGVPEVTLWSHEVCTWGIPPDLLAPDGRSDGNNPALWEWIKQRYIEMLTPGVGCPEADGIVLTFSEVSNNVYKRGQFKHDGFTEAESVAMTLNTVQQACKMFGKSLYARTWVGFDKWAEEVIRDGILINGDTDIWIMNKNIGGIDWPIMDSHMAMIGTLPPQYKELIEFDINGEYIGKGRSTFVLTQYLKDHWNYALERGADGAVSRIDRKTDMNYYTSNRINLYSMKEVMANPSVDARAVNLEWCRQQFPVEIAEDIADHYDDPDSPWQGDTRYMTWEAYRPTDCPLTTEQALDIAYKALKRLERHKAVLEQQTTLNTREGINDYITLTSGINTAIAKLLEAASK
;
A
#
# COMPACT_ATOMS: atom_id res chain seq x y z
N MET A 1 -19.62 -23.37 -60.80
CA MET A 1 -20.23 -22.02 -60.83
C MET A 1 -20.66 -21.71 -59.41
N PHE A 2 -20.12 -20.81 -58.58
CA PHE A 2 -19.15 -19.70 -58.60
C PHE A 2 -18.47 -19.74 -57.19
N SER A 3 -17.15 -19.81 -57.01
CA SER A 3 -16.14 -18.73 -56.95
C SER A 3 -16.35 -17.61 -55.90
N LYS A 4 -15.47 -17.62 -54.88
CA LYS A 4 -14.94 -16.50 -54.03
C LYS A 4 -15.95 -15.86 -53.05
N ILE A 5 -15.62 -15.59 -51.78
CA ILE A 5 -14.60 -14.64 -51.28
C ILE A 5 -14.14 -15.05 -49.87
N LEU A 6 -12.81 -15.04 -49.65
CA LEU A 6 -12.19 -15.01 -48.33
C LEU A 6 -12.55 -13.70 -47.61
N LEU A 7 -13.05 -13.77 -46.37
CA LEU A 7 -12.84 -12.70 -45.40
C LEU A 7 -11.98 -13.26 -44.26
N ARG A 8 -10.66 -13.05 -44.39
CA ARG A 8 -9.75 -13.08 -43.25
C ARG A 8 -10.17 -11.93 -42.34
N LEU A 9 -10.80 -12.25 -41.21
CA LEU A 9 -10.89 -11.31 -40.10
C LEU A 9 -9.46 -11.09 -39.60
N ALA A 10 -8.90 -9.95 -39.99
CA ALA A 10 -7.69 -9.44 -39.39
C ALA A 10 -7.97 -9.24 -37.90
N ILE A 11 -7.35 -10.09 -37.07
CA ILE A 11 -7.13 -9.82 -35.66
C ILE A 11 -6.43 -8.46 -35.61
N PRO A 12 -7.01 -7.41 -34.98
CA PRO A 12 -6.27 -6.18 -34.78
C PRO A 12 -5.06 -6.56 -33.94
N ALA A 13 -3.87 -6.33 -34.49
CA ALA A 13 -2.62 -6.43 -33.76
C ALA A 13 -2.79 -5.76 -32.40
N ALA A 14 -2.48 -6.51 -31.34
CA ALA A 14 -2.38 -6.00 -30.00
C ALA A 14 -1.64 -4.66 -30.05
N ILE A 15 -2.35 -3.58 -29.72
CA ILE A 15 -1.72 -2.32 -29.41
C ILE A 15 -0.89 -2.64 -28.18
N ALA A 16 0.41 -2.88 -28.38
CA ALA A 16 1.39 -2.71 -27.34
C ALA A 16 1.20 -1.25 -26.90
N LEU A 17 0.44 -1.05 -25.84
CA LEU A 17 0.40 0.20 -25.12
C LEU A 17 1.82 0.33 -24.56
N ILE A 18 2.70 0.96 -25.35
CA ILE A 18 3.90 1.56 -24.80
C ILE A 18 3.33 2.60 -23.85
N ALA A 19 3.24 2.23 -22.57
CA ALA A 19 3.12 3.18 -21.48
C ALA A 19 4.31 4.12 -21.62
N THR A 20 4.11 5.19 -22.39
CA THR A 20 5.01 6.32 -22.39
C THR A 20 4.85 6.89 -20.99
N SER A 21 5.73 6.45 -20.09
CA SER A 21 5.91 7.07 -18.80
C SER A 21 6.34 8.51 -19.07
N HIS A 22 5.35 9.39 -19.24
CA HIS A 22 5.57 10.79 -18.99
C HIS A 22 5.98 10.84 -17.53
N ALA A 23 7.28 11.01 -17.30
CA ALA A 23 7.80 11.33 -15.98
C ALA A 23 7.19 12.68 -15.61
N TYR A 24 6.04 12.64 -14.94
CA TYR A 24 5.35 13.80 -14.40
C TYR A 24 6.18 14.32 -13.23
N CYS A 25 7.29 15.01 -13.52
CA CYS A 25 8.02 15.73 -12.50
C CYS A 25 7.28 17.04 -12.20
N VAL A 26 7.06 17.35 -10.92
CA VAL A 26 6.52 18.65 -10.46
C VAL A 26 7.18 19.80 -11.22
N ASN A 27 6.44 20.76 -11.76
CA ASN A 27 7.01 21.99 -12.32
C ASN A 27 7.00 23.11 -11.30
N ILE A 28 8.18 23.64 -11.03
CA ILE A 28 8.34 24.89 -10.30
C ILE A 28 8.19 26.01 -11.34
N ILE A 29 7.00 26.61 -11.38
CA ILE A 29 6.62 27.60 -12.40
C ILE A 29 7.38 28.92 -12.20
N SER A 30 7.59 29.28 -10.94
CA SER A 30 8.25 30.53 -10.53
C SER A 30 8.98 30.32 -9.22
N VAL A 31 10.10 31.01 -9.02
CA VAL A 31 10.83 31.06 -7.75
C VAL A 31 11.28 32.51 -7.47
N SER A 32 11.21 32.91 -6.21
CA SER A 32 11.62 34.23 -5.71
C SER A 32 12.24 34.08 -4.32
N PRO A 33 13.32 34.80 -3.99
CA PRO A 33 13.97 35.88 -4.76
C PRO A 33 14.78 35.40 -5.99
N ARG A 34 15.20 36.34 -6.85
CA ARG A 34 16.00 36.06 -8.07
C ARG A 34 17.36 35.38 -7.77
N SER A 35 17.84 35.44 -6.53
CA SER A 35 19.05 34.74 -6.08
C SER A 35 18.86 33.22 -5.96
N CYS A 36 17.61 32.73 -6.05
CA CYS A 36 17.29 31.32 -6.00
C CYS A 36 17.25 30.69 -7.41
N GLU A 37 17.69 29.45 -7.52
CA GLU A 37 17.71 28.69 -8.76
C GLU A 37 17.09 27.30 -8.56
N THR A 38 16.53 26.72 -9.62
CA THR A 38 16.01 25.35 -9.59
C THR A 38 16.94 24.38 -10.31
N ALA A 39 17.07 23.16 -9.81
CA ALA A 39 17.77 22.08 -10.49
C ALA A 39 17.14 20.72 -10.19
N LYS A 40 17.59 19.66 -10.87
CA LYS A 40 17.25 18.29 -10.49
C LYS A 40 18.09 17.87 -9.29
N LEU A 41 17.48 17.27 -8.27
CA LEU A 41 18.21 16.75 -7.14
C LEU A 41 19.05 15.52 -7.57
N SER A 42 20.36 15.61 -7.39
CA SER A 42 21.30 14.52 -7.67
C SER A 42 22.58 14.68 -6.87
N LYS A 43 23.28 13.56 -6.63
CA LYS A 43 24.65 13.60 -6.09
C LYS A 43 25.55 14.50 -6.95
N GLY A 44 26.43 15.26 -6.30
CA GLY A 44 27.40 16.17 -6.91
C GLY A 44 26.87 17.57 -7.22
N ILE A 45 25.56 17.82 -7.10
CA ILE A 45 25.01 19.17 -7.36
C ILE A 45 25.24 20.10 -6.18
N ASN A 46 25.51 21.39 -6.44
CA ASN A 46 25.58 22.40 -5.39
C ASN A 46 24.20 22.57 -4.72
N CYS A 47 24.15 22.66 -3.40
CA CYS A 47 22.91 22.93 -2.68
C CYS A 47 22.55 24.43 -2.62
N TYR A 48 23.54 25.31 -2.77
CA TYR A 48 23.36 26.77 -2.82
C TYR A 48 23.82 27.35 -4.17
N THR A 49 23.39 28.58 -4.47
CA THR A 49 23.75 29.29 -5.73
C THR A 49 25.15 29.91 -5.69
N ASP A 50 25.65 30.23 -4.51
CA ASP A 50 26.90 30.98 -4.26
C ASP A 50 27.94 30.18 -3.44
N SER A 51 27.72 28.88 -3.23
CA SER A 51 28.61 28.01 -2.45
C SER A 51 29.01 26.76 -3.24
N HIS A 52 30.20 26.23 -2.95
CA HIS A 52 30.71 24.97 -3.49
C HIS A 52 30.29 23.72 -2.68
N GLN A 53 29.38 23.87 -1.72
CA GLN A 53 28.83 22.74 -0.98
C GLN A 53 27.95 21.89 -1.90
N THR A 54 28.29 20.61 -2.02
CA THR A 54 27.63 19.66 -2.92
C THR A 54 26.93 18.54 -2.16
N ILE A 55 25.83 18.05 -2.73
CA ILE A 55 25.06 16.91 -2.22
C ILE A 55 25.84 15.61 -2.43
N GLN A 56 26.02 14.82 -1.37
CA GLN A 56 26.77 13.55 -1.41
C GLN A 56 25.87 12.31 -1.40
N SER A 57 24.75 12.39 -0.67
CA SER A 57 23.74 11.33 -0.63
C SER A 57 22.34 11.97 -0.55
N VAL A 58 21.36 11.22 -1.04
CA VAL A 58 19.95 11.63 -1.06
C VAL A 58 19.13 10.43 -0.59
N PRO A 59 18.26 10.59 0.43
CA PRO A 59 17.31 9.57 0.85
C PRO A 59 16.40 9.14 -0.31
N ILE A 60 16.01 7.86 -0.34
CA ILE A 60 15.20 7.30 -1.43
C ILE A 60 13.88 8.07 -1.63
N ALA A 61 13.24 8.49 -0.53
CA ALA A 61 12.02 9.29 -0.56
C ALA A 61 12.19 10.65 -1.26
N LEU A 62 13.40 11.20 -1.35
CA LEU A 62 13.70 12.47 -2.03
C LEU A 62 14.20 12.29 -3.47
N LYS A 63 14.57 11.06 -3.86
CA LYS A 63 15.14 10.77 -5.17
C LYS A 63 14.21 11.24 -6.29
N GLY A 64 14.78 11.93 -7.28
CA GLY A 64 14.05 12.48 -8.43
C GLY A 64 13.41 13.85 -8.21
N GLY A 65 13.41 14.39 -6.99
CA GLY A 65 12.84 15.70 -6.69
C GLY A 65 13.53 16.88 -7.38
N LYS A 66 12.84 18.02 -7.44
CA LYS A 66 13.41 19.30 -7.87
C LYS A 66 13.99 20.06 -6.69
N LEU A 67 15.27 20.38 -6.78
CA LEU A 67 16.00 21.21 -5.83
C LEU A 67 15.73 22.69 -6.12
N ILE A 68 15.41 23.46 -5.09
CA ILE A 68 15.49 24.93 -5.06
C ILE A 68 16.73 25.28 -4.23
N LYS A 69 17.72 25.84 -4.92
CA LYS A 69 18.95 26.36 -4.36
C LYS A 69 18.68 27.76 -3.84
N THR A 70 19.02 28.03 -2.59
CA THR A 70 19.06 29.39 -2.02
C THR A 70 20.51 29.93 -2.10
N SER A 71 20.72 31.19 -1.78
CA SER A 71 22.06 31.75 -1.56
C SER A 71 22.45 31.54 -0.10
N ALA A 72 23.62 30.96 0.15
CA ALA A 72 24.15 30.80 1.50
C ALA A 72 24.41 32.15 2.19
N ALA A 73 24.70 33.21 1.41
CA ALA A 73 24.86 34.57 1.92
C ALA A 73 23.57 35.14 2.55
N ASP A 74 22.40 34.62 2.17
CA ASP A 74 21.11 35.05 2.73
C ASP A 74 20.86 34.50 4.16
N ALA A 75 21.79 33.72 4.74
CA ALA A 75 21.64 33.11 6.07
C ALA A 75 21.31 34.12 7.17
N THR A 76 21.94 35.29 7.11
CA THR A 76 21.77 36.35 8.10
C THR A 76 20.65 37.33 7.74
N ASP A 77 20.00 37.18 6.58
CA ASP A 77 18.86 37.99 6.19
C ASP A 77 17.59 37.51 6.91
N THR A 78 17.28 38.18 8.02
CA THR A 78 16.07 37.93 8.82
C THR A 78 14.76 38.21 8.07
N MET A 79 14.83 38.85 6.90
CA MET A 79 13.69 39.15 6.04
C MET A 79 13.61 38.24 4.80
N PHE A 80 14.60 37.36 4.58
CA PHE A 80 14.59 36.42 3.47
C PHE A 80 13.35 35.53 3.52
N ARG A 81 12.58 35.52 2.44
CA ARG A 81 11.38 34.69 2.27
C ARG A 81 11.43 33.98 0.92
N LEU A 82 11.40 32.65 0.95
CA LEU A 82 11.29 31.86 -0.26
C LEU A 82 9.81 31.75 -0.68
N THR A 83 9.52 32.10 -1.93
CA THR A 83 8.21 31.89 -2.56
C THR A 83 8.39 31.18 -3.88
N PHE A 84 7.59 30.14 -4.12
CA PHE A 84 7.58 29.42 -5.40
C PHE A 84 6.19 28.90 -5.73
N SER A 85 5.97 28.49 -6.98
CA SER A 85 4.67 27.94 -7.42
C SER A 85 4.83 26.54 -7.98
N ILE A 86 3.95 25.64 -7.60
CA ILE A 86 3.88 24.23 -8.04
C ILE A 86 2.61 23.98 -8.85
N ASP A 87 2.68 23.15 -9.88
CA ASP A 87 1.55 22.81 -10.77
C ASP A 87 0.76 21.58 -10.33
N VAL A 88 1.37 20.71 -9.52
CA VAL A 88 0.77 19.48 -8.99
C VAL A 88 0.90 19.42 -7.48
N ARG A 89 0.03 18.61 -6.84
CA ARG A 89 0.14 18.31 -5.41
C ARG A 89 1.51 17.72 -5.13
N SER A 90 2.22 18.28 -4.17
CA SER A 90 3.64 17.96 -3.93
C SER A 90 3.97 17.95 -2.44
N GLU A 91 4.96 17.13 -2.09
CA GLU A 91 5.62 17.21 -0.80
C GLU A 91 6.80 18.17 -0.92
N VAL A 92 6.86 19.15 -0.02
CA VAL A 92 7.94 20.14 0.06
C VAL A 92 8.80 19.80 1.25
N TYR A 93 10.10 19.74 1.01
CA TYR A 93 11.11 19.40 1.99
C TYR A 93 12.05 20.55 2.22
N VAL A 94 12.23 20.94 3.47
CA VAL A 94 13.26 21.89 3.89
C VAL A 94 14.43 21.10 4.44
N CYS A 95 15.59 21.22 3.80
CA CYS A 95 16.83 20.62 4.25
C CYS A 95 17.63 21.68 5.01
N TYR A 96 17.84 21.46 6.31
CA TYR A 96 18.40 22.46 7.22
C TYR A 96 19.64 21.94 7.96
N ASP A 97 20.64 22.79 8.13
CA ASP A 97 21.90 22.45 8.80
C ASP A 97 21.67 22.29 10.32
N PRO A 98 21.89 21.09 10.90
CA PRO A 98 21.60 20.85 12.32
C PRO A 98 22.60 21.47 13.29
N ARG A 99 23.69 22.08 12.81
CA ARG A 99 24.71 22.72 13.66
C ARG A 99 24.19 23.98 14.36
N VAL A 100 23.07 24.52 13.90
CA VAL A 100 22.35 25.63 14.53
C VAL A 100 20.89 25.24 14.77
N SER A 101 20.19 26.00 15.62
CA SER A 101 18.77 25.74 15.87
C SER A 101 17.94 26.00 14.62
N ALA A 102 16.97 25.11 14.37
CA ALA A 102 16.02 25.28 13.27
C ALA A 102 15.06 26.46 13.54
N PRO A 103 14.64 27.20 12.51
CA PRO A 103 13.61 28.22 12.63
C PRO A 103 12.34 27.71 13.32
N SER A 104 11.72 28.54 14.17
CA SER A 104 10.53 28.16 14.95
C SER A 104 9.34 27.72 14.07
N TRP A 105 9.25 28.23 12.83
CA TRP A 105 8.17 27.87 11.91
C TRP A 105 8.22 26.41 11.43
N LEU A 106 9.39 25.76 11.49
CA LEU A 106 9.54 24.33 11.18
C LEU A 106 8.92 23.42 12.25
N SER A 107 8.54 23.95 13.41
CA SER A 107 7.80 23.17 14.44
C SER A 107 6.41 22.69 13.97
N THR A 108 5.88 23.29 12.90
CA THR A 108 4.60 22.92 12.27
C THR A 108 4.77 21.96 11.09
N TRP A 109 6.00 21.49 10.85
CA TRP A 109 6.36 20.57 9.77
C TRP A 109 6.68 19.20 10.37
N VAL A 110 6.55 18.15 9.56
CA VAL A 110 6.92 16.80 9.98
C VAL A 110 8.44 16.71 9.99
N ALA A 111 9.04 16.60 11.17
CA ALA A 111 10.46 16.32 11.31
C ALA A 111 10.72 14.83 11.02
N THR A 112 11.50 14.55 9.98
CA THR A 112 11.80 13.18 9.55
C THR A 112 13.12 12.68 10.15
N ASP A 113 13.38 11.37 10.06
CA ASP A 113 14.73 10.83 10.36
C ASP A 113 15.68 10.86 9.16
N MET A 114 15.20 11.38 8.02
CA MET A 114 15.99 11.50 6.81
C MET A 114 17.05 12.58 6.94
N THR A 115 18.22 12.32 6.35
CA THR A 115 19.27 13.31 6.19
C THR A 115 19.74 13.44 4.75
N VAL A 116 20.09 14.66 4.34
CA VAL A 116 20.81 14.91 3.08
C VAL A 116 22.25 15.23 3.42
N SER A 117 23.18 14.39 2.98
CA SER A 117 24.60 14.59 3.25
C SER A 117 25.17 15.66 2.31
N VAL A 118 25.82 16.69 2.86
CA VAL A 118 26.30 17.88 2.11
C VAL A 118 27.75 18.20 2.46
N GLY A 119 28.60 18.44 1.45
CA GLY A 119 30.01 18.78 1.61
C GLY A 119 30.95 17.78 0.94
N SER A 120 32.27 17.95 1.03
CA SER A 120 33.24 17.07 0.33
C SER A 120 34.21 16.37 1.26
N LYS A 121 34.87 17.10 2.18
CA LYS A 121 35.89 16.54 3.09
C LYS A 121 35.33 16.10 4.44
N SER A 122 34.26 16.74 4.91
CA SER A 122 33.58 16.42 6.17
C SER A 122 32.10 16.75 5.97
N PRO A 123 31.33 15.82 5.39
CA PRO A 123 29.94 16.09 5.06
C PRO A 123 29.12 16.32 6.33
N VAL A 124 28.17 17.23 6.22
CA VAL A 124 27.18 17.54 7.25
C VAL A 124 25.86 16.90 6.84
N GLU A 125 25.22 16.22 7.79
CA GLU A 125 23.92 15.58 7.59
C GLU A 125 22.80 16.60 7.84
N TYR A 126 22.27 17.20 6.78
CA TYR A 126 21.18 18.16 6.87
C TYR A 126 19.89 17.44 7.29
N LYS A 127 19.19 17.99 8.29
CA LYS A 127 17.88 17.49 8.72
C LYS A 127 16.82 17.82 7.68
N VAL A 128 15.89 16.89 7.47
CA VAL A 128 14.79 17.04 6.51
C VAL A 128 13.46 17.22 7.23
N TYR A 129 12.78 18.31 6.90
CA TYR A 129 11.42 18.62 7.36
C TYR A 129 10.47 18.59 6.17
N ALA A 130 9.33 17.90 6.30
CA ALA A 130 8.37 17.73 5.22
C ALA A 130 7.06 18.48 5.50
N LYS A 131 6.44 19.00 4.44
CA LYS A 131 5.09 19.52 4.46
C LYS A 131 4.44 19.44 3.09
N ARG A 132 3.19 18.99 3.08
CA ARG A 132 2.36 18.84 1.89
C ARG A 132 1.76 20.16 1.43
N TYR A 133 1.70 20.34 0.11
CA TYR A 133 1.04 21.48 -0.54
C TYR A 133 0.17 21.04 -1.73
N GLN A 134 -0.98 21.69 -1.88
CA GLN A 134 -1.80 21.62 -3.10
C GLN A 134 -1.16 22.46 -4.23
N PRO A 135 -1.55 22.24 -5.50
CA PRO A 135 -1.13 23.12 -6.60
C PRO A 135 -1.34 24.61 -6.27
N GLY A 136 -0.37 25.45 -6.63
CA GLY A 136 -0.41 26.88 -6.38
C GLY A 136 0.86 27.44 -5.73
N THR A 137 0.74 28.60 -5.09
CA THR A 137 1.89 29.31 -4.52
C THR A 137 2.22 28.83 -3.10
N VAL A 138 3.46 28.37 -2.92
CA VAL A 138 4.08 28.05 -1.63
C VAL A 138 4.86 29.27 -1.13
N ARG A 139 4.65 29.63 0.14
CA ARG A 139 5.34 30.74 0.82
C ARG A 139 5.96 30.24 2.11
N LEU A 140 7.28 30.18 2.15
CA LEU A 140 7.99 29.87 3.38
C LEU A 140 8.12 31.14 4.24
N PRO A 141 7.94 31.05 5.57
CA PRO A 141 8.17 32.17 6.47
C PRO A 141 9.61 32.70 6.40
N ALA A 142 9.83 33.86 7.01
CA ALA A 142 11.17 34.43 7.03
C ALA A 142 12.15 33.49 7.76
N ASN A 143 13.39 33.35 7.25
CA ASN A 143 14.34 32.35 7.77
C ASN A 143 14.55 32.50 9.29
N GLN A 144 14.85 33.71 9.75
CA GLN A 144 15.02 34.05 11.17
C GLN A 144 15.92 33.07 11.95
N ALA A 145 16.97 32.56 11.30
CA ALA A 145 17.90 31.61 11.89
C ALA A 145 19.32 31.82 11.37
N GLU A 146 20.30 31.10 11.92
CA GLU A 146 21.73 31.32 11.69
C GLU A 146 22.29 30.55 10.49
N ALA A 147 21.52 29.63 9.89
CA ALA A 147 21.90 28.90 8.70
C ALA A 147 20.84 29.06 7.60
N MET A 148 21.28 28.94 6.35
CA MET A 148 20.36 28.77 5.23
C MET A 148 19.91 27.32 5.10
N TYR A 149 18.78 27.19 4.42
CA TYR A 149 18.24 25.92 3.94
C TYR A 149 18.21 25.90 2.42
N PHE A 150 18.16 24.71 1.86
CA PHE A 150 17.67 24.49 0.50
C PHE A 150 16.37 23.69 0.56
N VAL A 151 15.60 23.74 -0.54
CA VAL A 151 14.30 23.07 -0.60
C VAL A 151 14.33 21.97 -1.65
N VAL A 152 13.71 20.84 -1.37
CA VAL A 152 13.40 19.81 -2.37
C VAL A 152 11.89 19.77 -2.53
N VAL A 153 11.40 19.76 -3.76
CA VAL A 153 10.00 19.59 -4.10
C VAL A 153 9.86 18.30 -4.86
N LYS A 154 8.99 17.40 -4.38
CA LYS A 154 8.71 16.14 -5.05
C LYS A 154 7.23 16.08 -5.38
N ASP A 155 6.91 15.84 -6.66
CA ASP A 155 5.54 15.48 -7.02
C ASP A 155 5.16 14.18 -6.31
N LEU A 156 3.86 14.04 -6.08
CA LEU A 156 3.29 12.81 -5.59
C LEU A 156 2.65 12.03 -6.74
N THR A 157 3.18 12.13 -7.97
CA THR A 157 2.61 11.45 -9.13
C THR A 157 3.20 10.05 -9.23
N PRO A 158 2.40 9.00 -8.98
CA PRO A 158 2.96 7.67 -8.95
C PRO A 158 3.20 7.10 -10.36
N ARG A 159 4.12 6.11 -10.45
CA ARG A 159 4.39 5.35 -11.69
C ARG A 159 3.20 4.50 -12.15
N PHE A 160 2.37 4.06 -11.21
CA PHE A 160 1.11 3.34 -11.40
C PHE A 160 0.02 4.06 -10.62
N PRO A 161 -1.25 4.08 -11.07
CA PRO A 161 -2.32 4.73 -10.31
C PRO A 161 -2.34 4.30 -8.84
N HIS A 162 -2.21 2.98 -8.57
CA HIS A 162 -2.11 2.44 -7.20
C HIS A 162 -1.20 1.21 -7.12
N ASN A 163 -0.14 1.31 -6.32
CA ASN A 163 0.64 0.20 -5.76
C ASN A 163 0.66 0.43 -4.26
N GLY A 164 -0.13 -0.33 -3.51
CA GLY A 164 -0.35 -0.01 -2.11
C GLY A 164 -0.22 -1.17 -1.14
N TRP A 165 -0.17 -0.79 0.13
CA TRP A 165 -0.16 -1.71 1.26
C TRP A 165 -1.40 -1.50 2.12
N VAL A 166 -1.94 -2.60 2.63
CA VAL A 166 -2.93 -2.60 3.70
C VAL A 166 -2.19 -2.96 4.98
N LEU A 167 -2.24 -2.05 5.96
CA LEU A 167 -1.68 -2.21 7.30
C LEU A 167 -2.82 -2.55 8.26
N LEU A 168 -2.74 -3.72 8.89
CA LEU A 168 -3.77 -4.32 9.74
C LEU A 168 -3.35 -4.34 11.21
N THR A 169 -2.05 -4.50 11.48
CA THR A 169 -1.47 -4.63 12.82
C THR A 169 -1.36 -3.29 13.55
N TYR A 170 -1.89 -3.19 14.77
CA TYR A 170 -1.71 -2.01 15.63
C TYR A 170 -0.44 -2.08 16.51
N ASP A 171 0.73 -1.99 15.87
CA ASP A 171 2.05 -1.91 16.51
C ASP A 171 2.78 -0.65 16.00
N MET A 172 2.73 0.45 16.78
CA MET A 172 3.26 1.75 16.33
C MET A 172 4.76 1.73 15.97
N PRO A 173 5.68 1.09 16.74
CA PRO A 173 7.06 0.91 16.31
C PRO A 173 7.19 0.27 14.92
N TYR A 174 6.47 -0.84 14.68
CA TYR A 174 6.48 -1.50 13.37
C TYR A 174 5.87 -0.64 12.27
N LEU A 175 4.70 -0.04 12.52
CA LEU A 175 4.00 0.81 11.55
C LEU A 175 4.88 2.00 11.12
N ARG A 176 5.59 2.63 12.05
CA ARG A 176 6.56 3.68 11.74
C ARG A 176 7.70 3.17 10.87
N GLU A 177 8.24 1.99 11.15
CA GLU A 177 9.33 1.42 10.35
C GLU A 177 8.85 1.10 8.92
N ILE A 178 7.73 0.39 8.80
CA ILE A 178 7.27 -0.12 7.52
C ILE A 178 6.82 1.02 6.59
N ILE A 179 6.17 2.07 7.11
CA ILE A 179 5.84 3.27 6.32
C ILE A 179 7.07 3.92 5.72
N LYS A 180 8.18 4.00 6.47
CA LYS A 180 9.45 4.56 5.96
C LYS A 180 10.08 3.72 4.86
N LYS A 181 9.77 2.42 4.86
CA LYS A 181 10.22 1.45 3.85
C LYS A 181 9.36 1.44 2.59
N ALA A 182 8.14 1.98 2.63
CA ALA A 182 7.23 2.05 1.48
C ALA A 182 7.90 2.52 0.17
N PRO A 183 8.75 3.57 0.15
CA PRO A 183 9.40 4.02 -1.08
C PRO A 183 10.40 3.03 -1.68
N GLU A 184 10.96 2.10 -0.89
CA GLU A 184 11.84 1.04 -1.40
C GLU A 184 11.08 0.03 -2.29
N TYR A 185 9.75 -0.03 -2.10
CA TYR A 185 8.81 -0.91 -2.82
C TYR A 185 7.93 -0.17 -3.82
N ASP A 186 8.24 1.09 -4.14
CA ASP A 186 7.45 1.96 -5.01
C ASP A 186 5.97 2.10 -4.56
N VAL A 187 5.73 1.97 -3.24
CA VAL A 187 4.39 2.06 -2.65
C VAL A 187 3.95 3.51 -2.63
N ASN A 188 2.73 3.74 -3.12
CA ASN A 188 2.14 5.06 -3.30
C ASN A 188 0.77 5.22 -2.62
N HIS A 189 0.22 4.13 -2.08
CA HIS A 189 -1.06 4.09 -1.42
C HIS A 189 -0.96 3.24 -0.15
N ILE A 190 -1.45 3.74 0.98
CA ILE A 190 -1.52 2.99 2.23
C ILE A 190 -2.94 2.97 2.75
N GLN A 191 -3.42 1.80 3.14
CA GLN A 191 -4.71 1.64 3.80
C GLN A 191 -4.50 1.29 5.27
N ILE A 192 -5.08 2.08 6.16
CA ILE A 192 -5.08 1.83 7.60
C ILE A 192 -6.35 1.06 7.97
N SER A 193 -6.18 -0.14 8.54
CA SER A 193 -7.25 -1.14 8.64
C SER A 193 -7.21 -1.98 9.93
N HIS A 194 -8.22 -2.83 10.13
CA HIS A 194 -8.33 -3.89 11.15
C HIS A 194 -8.05 -3.43 12.59
N ASP A 195 -6.97 -3.90 13.21
CA ASP A 195 -6.67 -3.63 14.62
C ASP A 195 -6.44 -2.12 14.83
N ILE A 196 -6.07 -1.40 13.77
CA ILE A 196 -5.90 0.05 13.78
C ILE A 196 -7.24 0.76 13.58
N MET A 197 -8.07 0.35 12.61
CA MET A 197 -9.38 0.96 12.35
C MET A 197 -10.27 0.11 11.43
N MET A 198 -11.54 -0.08 11.83
CA MET A 198 -12.60 -0.65 10.98
C MET A 198 -13.91 0.13 11.04
N ASN A 199 -14.00 1.19 11.83
CA ASN A 199 -15.25 1.94 12.03
C ASN A 199 -14.94 3.42 12.29
N THR A 200 -15.85 4.32 11.88
CA THR A 200 -15.72 5.77 12.10
C THR A 200 -15.56 6.16 13.58
N TYR A 201 -16.04 5.36 14.53
CA TYR A 201 -15.89 5.68 15.95
C TYR A 201 -14.44 5.54 16.45
N CYS A 202 -13.57 4.78 15.76
CA CYS A 202 -12.17 4.64 16.14
C CYS A 202 -11.45 6.00 16.18
N THR A 203 -11.85 6.96 15.34
CA THR A 203 -11.30 8.33 15.38
C THR A 203 -11.87 9.19 16.50
N THR A 204 -12.87 8.72 17.25
CA THR A 204 -13.35 9.43 18.45
C THR A 204 -12.47 9.13 19.68
N ILE A 205 -11.74 8.02 19.65
CA ILE A 205 -10.76 7.65 20.68
C ILE A 205 -9.51 8.50 20.48
N ARG A 206 -9.25 9.43 21.41
CA ARG A 206 -8.21 10.46 21.24
C ARG A 206 -6.82 9.89 20.93
N SER A 207 -6.37 8.85 21.64
CA SER A 207 -5.05 8.25 21.42
C SER A 207 -4.95 7.58 20.06
N GLN A 208 -5.95 6.78 19.68
CA GLN A 208 -5.99 6.10 18.39
C GLN A 208 -6.05 7.09 17.22
N ARG A 209 -6.84 8.17 17.36
CA ARG A 209 -6.85 9.28 16.39
C ARG A 209 -5.49 9.95 16.25
N GLN A 210 -4.76 10.16 17.35
CA GLN A 210 -3.43 10.77 17.32
C GLN A 210 -2.43 9.87 16.60
N ASP A 211 -2.46 8.57 16.89
CA ASP A 211 -1.63 7.58 16.21
C ASP A 211 -1.94 7.54 14.71
N ILE A 212 -3.22 7.49 14.32
CA ILE A 212 -3.62 7.50 12.90
C ILE A 212 -3.13 8.77 12.18
N ASN A 213 -3.31 9.95 12.79
CA ASN A 213 -2.80 11.19 12.22
C ASN A 213 -1.28 11.19 12.08
N GLU A 214 -0.56 10.66 13.07
CA GLU A 214 0.89 10.51 12.98
C GLU A 214 1.30 9.59 11.82
N LEU A 215 0.60 8.48 11.61
CA LEU A 215 0.88 7.56 10.50
C LEU A 215 0.59 8.18 9.14
N ILE A 216 -0.49 8.96 9.02
CA ILE A 216 -0.81 9.72 7.80
C ILE A 216 0.31 10.72 7.50
N ASP A 217 0.67 11.55 8.48
CA ASP A 217 1.72 12.57 8.36
C ASP A 217 3.06 11.93 8.00
N LEU A 218 3.40 10.80 8.63
CA LEU A 218 4.62 10.05 8.35
C LEU A 218 4.64 9.50 6.93
N ALA A 219 3.55 8.87 6.48
CA ALA A 219 3.46 8.32 5.13
C ALA A 219 3.61 9.41 4.07
N HIS A 220 2.93 10.54 4.26
CA HIS A 220 3.04 11.71 3.40
C HIS A 220 4.47 12.26 3.36
N ALA A 221 5.13 12.38 4.52
CA ALA A 221 6.51 12.85 4.61
C ALA A 221 7.50 11.91 3.88
N TYR A 222 7.25 10.60 3.83
CA TYR A 222 8.07 9.64 3.08
C TYR A 222 7.66 9.52 1.61
N GLY A 223 6.72 10.34 1.15
CA GLY A 223 6.35 10.46 -0.25
C GLY A 223 5.26 9.47 -0.69
N VAL A 224 4.45 8.97 0.23
CA VAL A 224 3.23 8.22 -0.10
C VAL A 224 2.09 9.23 -0.36
N PRO A 225 1.59 9.37 -1.61
CA PRO A 225 0.54 10.33 -1.95
C PRO A 225 -0.74 10.13 -1.15
N GLU A 226 -1.16 8.88 -0.98
CA GLU A 226 -2.51 8.57 -0.56
C GLU A 226 -2.53 7.65 0.66
N VAL A 227 -3.21 8.09 1.72
CA VAL A 227 -3.48 7.28 2.90
C VAL A 227 -4.98 7.23 3.14
N THR A 228 -5.56 6.03 3.06
CA THR A 228 -7.00 5.82 3.24
C THR A 228 -7.32 5.08 4.53
N LEU A 229 -8.50 5.35 5.08
CA LEU A 229 -8.97 4.73 6.32
C LEU A 229 -10.10 3.75 6.04
N TRP A 230 -10.04 2.57 6.66
CA TRP A 230 -11.11 1.59 6.54
C TRP A 230 -12.32 1.94 7.40
N SER A 231 -13.50 1.64 6.87
CA SER A 231 -14.75 1.64 7.63
C SER A 231 -15.70 0.56 7.14
N HIS A 232 -16.46 -0.01 8.06
CA HIS A 232 -17.65 -0.77 7.72
C HIS A 232 -18.76 0.13 7.17
N GLU A 233 -19.59 -0.42 6.28
CA GLU A 233 -20.77 0.21 5.69
C GLU A 233 -21.65 0.97 6.71
N VAL A 234 -22.13 0.25 7.72
CA VAL A 234 -23.05 0.72 8.75
C VAL A 234 -22.55 0.19 10.08
N CYS A 235 -21.87 1.05 10.83
CA CYS A 235 -21.52 0.75 12.21
C CYS A 235 -22.78 0.83 13.07
N THR A 236 -23.22 -0.30 13.60
CA THR A 236 -24.43 -0.38 14.46
C THR A 236 -24.21 0.18 15.86
N TRP A 237 -22.95 0.36 16.25
CA TRP A 237 -22.60 0.90 17.55
C TRP A 237 -22.95 2.39 17.63
N GLY A 238 -23.82 2.74 18.58
CA GLY A 238 -24.21 4.12 18.83
C GLY A 238 -25.30 4.67 17.90
N ILE A 239 -25.95 3.82 17.08
CA ILE A 239 -27.15 4.24 16.32
C ILE A 239 -28.25 4.62 17.33
N PRO A 240 -28.82 5.84 17.26
CA PRO A 240 -29.94 6.24 18.10
C PRO A 240 -31.16 5.32 17.94
N PRO A 241 -31.87 4.95 19.03
CA PRO A 241 -32.97 3.99 18.95
C PRO A 241 -34.13 4.37 18.02
N ASP A 242 -34.34 5.67 17.79
CA ASP A 242 -35.35 6.21 16.87
C ASP A 242 -34.97 6.06 15.38
N LEU A 243 -33.72 5.68 15.08
CA LEU A 243 -33.25 5.33 13.74
C LEU A 243 -33.28 3.82 13.46
N LEU A 244 -33.77 3.02 14.42
CA LEU A 244 -33.92 1.58 14.29
C LEU A 244 -35.37 1.21 13.98
N ALA A 245 -35.52 0.10 13.26
CA ALA A 245 -36.79 -0.57 13.06
C ALA A 245 -37.29 -1.15 14.39
N PRO A 246 -38.60 -1.48 14.52
CA PRO A 246 -39.14 -2.11 15.74
C PRO A 246 -38.46 -3.42 16.14
N ASP A 247 -37.81 -4.11 15.19
CA ASP A 247 -37.06 -5.34 15.43
C ASP A 247 -35.57 -5.12 15.71
N GLY A 248 -35.15 -3.86 15.88
CA GLY A 248 -33.78 -3.47 16.26
C GLY A 248 -32.79 -3.35 15.11
N ARG A 249 -33.19 -3.66 13.87
CA ARG A 249 -32.33 -3.47 12.69
C ARG A 249 -32.24 -1.99 12.31
N SER A 250 -31.15 -1.59 11.65
CA SER A 250 -31.05 -0.25 11.07
C SER A 250 -32.19 0.00 10.08
N ASP A 251 -32.91 1.11 10.23
CA ASP A 251 -34.06 1.45 9.39
C ASP A 251 -33.65 2.26 8.15
N GLY A 252 -33.38 1.58 7.04
CA GLY A 252 -33.07 2.22 5.76
C GLY A 252 -34.20 3.06 5.17
N ASN A 253 -35.44 2.84 5.63
CA ASN A 253 -36.58 3.66 5.24
C ASN A 253 -36.65 4.97 6.03
N ASN A 254 -35.91 5.10 7.13
CA ASN A 254 -35.83 6.32 7.90
C ASN A 254 -34.75 7.25 7.30
N PRO A 255 -35.12 8.38 6.66
CA PRO A 255 -34.14 9.28 6.06
C PRO A 255 -33.13 9.86 7.07
N ALA A 256 -33.50 9.94 8.36
CA ALA A 256 -32.60 10.42 9.40
C ALA A 256 -31.44 9.46 9.69
N LEU A 257 -31.58 8.15 9.38
CA LEU A 257 -30.47 7.20 9.46
C LEU A 257 -29.34 7.59 8.50
N TRP A 258 -29.67 7.92 7.25
CA TRP A 258 -28.68 8.26 6.24
C TRP A 258 -27.95 9.56 6.56
N GLU A 259 -28.65 10.57 7.09
CA GLU A 259 -28.00 11.80 7.57
C GLU A 259 -27.09 11.54 8.77
N TRP A 260 -27.52 10.67 9.71
CA TRP A 260 -26.67 10.26 10.83
C TRP A 260 -25.41 9.54 10.35
N ILE A 261 -25.52 8.60 9.41
CA ILE A 261 -24.36 7.89 8.82
C ILE A 261 -23.41 8.91 8.17
N LYS A 262 -23.93 9.78 7.30
CA LYS A 262 -23.14 10.83 6.63
C LYS A 262 -22.39 11.70 7.64
N GLN A 263 -23.05 12.13 8.71
CA GLN A 263 -22.45 12.96 9.74
C GLN A 263 -21.27 12.27 10.43
N ARG A 264 -21.29 10.94 10.58
CA ARG A 264 -20.19 10.17 11.16
C ARG A 264 -18.93 10.23 10.29
N TYR A 265 -19.09 10.16 8.97
CA TYR A 265 -18.00 10.33 8.02
C TYR A 265 -17.51 11.79 7.96
N ILE A 266 -18.42 12.77 8.05
CA ILE A 266 -18.05 14.19 8.15
C ILE A 266 -17.17 14.43 9.39
N GLU A 267 -17.57 13.92 10.55
CA GLU A 267 -16.79 14.08 11.80
C GLU A 267 -15.42 13.41 11.72
N MET A 268 -15.35 12.21 11.12
CA MET A 268 -14.08 11.52 10.87
C MET A 268 -13.12 12.32 10.00
N LEU A 269 -13.61 13.17 9.09
CA LEU A 269 -12.79 13.99 8.18
C LEU A 269 -12.62 15.44 8.64
N THR A 270 -13.27 15.85 9.73
CA THR A 270 -13.27 17.25 10.19
C THR A 270 -12.00 17.60 10.96
N PRO A 271 -11.30 18.70 10.61
CA PRO A 271 -10.13 19.17 11.37
C PRO A 271 -10.42 19.39 12.85
N GLY A 272 -9.54 18.89 13.72
CA GLY A 272 -9.70 18.96 15.18
C GLY A 272 -10.67 17.92 15.77
N VAL A 273 -11.44 17.21 14.93
CA VAL A 273 -12.39 16.16 15.36
C VAL A 273 -11.90 14.77 14.94
N GLY A 274 -11.45 14.60 13.70
CA GLY A 274 -11.01 13.32 13.17
C GLY A 274 -9.61 13.37 12.56
N CYS A 275 -9.50 12.78 11.37
CA CYS A 275 -8.29 12.62 10.58
C CYS A 275 -8.41 13.39 9.25
N PRO A 276 -8.27 14.73 9.27
CA PRO A 276 -8.54 15.56 8.09
C PRO A 276 -7.53 15.37 6.95
N GLU A 277 -6.33 14.90 7.26
CA GLU A 277 -5.28 14.66 6.26
C GLU A 277 -5.41 13.30 5.57
N ALA A 278 -6.30 12.40 6.04
CA ALA A 278 -6.62 11.18 5.32
C ALA A 278 -7.11 11.52 3.91
N ASP A 279 -6.67 10.80 2.88
CA ASP A 279 -6.95 11.13 1.48
C ASP A 279 -8.23 10.48 0.96
N GLY A 280 -8.74 9.46 1.65
CA GLY A 280 -9.94 8.74 1.24
C GLY A 280 -10.37 7.68 2.24
N ILE A 281 -11.48 7.01 1.91
CA ILE A 281 -12.08 5.96 2.72
C ILE A 281 -12.18 4.66 1.92
N VAL A 282 -11.84 3.54 2.55
CA VAL A 282 -12.16 2.20 2.05
C VAL A 282 -13.38 1.71 2.81
N LEU A 283 -14.49 1.58 2.10
CA LEU A 283 -15.76 1.09 2.63
C LEU A 283 -15.86 -0.41 2.38
N THR A 284 -15.97 -1.20 3.45
CA THR A 284 -16.18 -2.65 3.34
C THR A 284 -17.60 -3.04 3.75
N PHE A 285 -18.23 -3.87 2.92
CA PHE A 285 -19.59 -4.39 3.10
C PHE A 285 -19.56 -5.78 3.75
N SER A 286 -18.75 -5.96 4.79
CA SER A 286 -18.62 -7.26 5.47
C SER A 286 -18.40 -7.02 6.96
N GLU A 287 -18.44 -8.11 7.74
CA GLU A 287 -17.97 -8.11 9.14
C GLU A 287 -18.80 -7.21 10.09
N VAL A 288 -20.07 -6.96 9.73
CA VAL A 288 -21.07 -6.26 10.55
C VAL A 288 -22.39 -7.00 10.60
N SER A 289 -23.21 -6.72 11.62
CA SER A 289 -24.49 -7.42 11.85
C SER A 289 -25.68 -6.88 11.03
N ASN A 290 -25.61 -5.63 10.55
CA ASN A 290 -26.65 -5.00 9.73
C ASN A 290 -26.13 -4.78 8.29
N ASN A 291 -25.99 -5.87 7.54
CA ASN A 291 -25.48 -5.80 6.18
C ASN A 291 -26.50 -5.19 5.21
N VAL A 292 -26.13 -4.13 4.49
CA VAL A 292 -27.07 -3.44 3.58
C VAL A 292 -27.35 -4.23 2.31
N TYR A 293 -26.51 -5.19 1.98
CA TYR A 293 -26.67 -6.08 0.82
C TYR A 293 -27.44 -7.37 1.16
N LYS A 294 -27.92 -7.54 2.40
CA LYS A 294 -28.53 -8.80 2.86
C LYS A 294 -29.94 -8.62 3.37
N ARG A 295 -30.88 -9.29 2.71
CA ARG A 295 -32.29 -9.33 3.13
C ARG A 295 -32.43 -9.78 4.58
N GLY A 296 -33.20 -9.01 5.35
CA GLY A 296 -33.55 -9.36 6.73
C GLY A 296 -32.52 -8.95 7.78
N GLN A 297 -31.35 -8.43 7.39
CA GLN A 297 -30.36 -7.88 8.34
C GLN A 297 -30.38 -6.36 8.42
N PHE A 298 -30.87 -5.71 7.37
CA PHE A 298 -31.18 -4.29 7.35
C PHE A 298 -32.62 -4.13 6.82
N LYS A 299 -33.30 -3.04 7.18
CA LYS A 299 -34.69 -2.81 6.75
C LYS A 299 -34.69 -2.02 5.45
N HIS A 300 -35.27 -2.63 4.41
CA HIS A 300 -35.19 -2.17 3.01
C HIS A 300 -36.57 -2.06 2.34
N ASP A 301 -37.65 -1.75 3.07
CA ASP A 301 -38.99 -1.87 2.50
C ASP A 301 -39.17 -0.94 1.27
N GLY A 302 -39.39 -1.51 0.08
CA GLY A 302 -39.57 -0.72 -1.14
C GLY A 302 -38.29 -0.41 -1.93
N PHE A 303 -37.16 -1.03 -1.59
CA PHE A 303 -35.95 -1.05 -2.43
C PHE A 303 -35.20 -2.38 -2.30
N THR A 304 -34.38 -2.69 -3.29
CA THR A 304 -33.55 -3.90 -3.39
C THR A 304 -32.26 -3.78 -2.56
N GLU A 305 -31.60 -4.91 -2.33
CA GLU A 305 -30.29 -4.96 -1.67
C GLU A 305 -29.24 -4.13 -2.44
N ALA A 306 -29.27 -4.15 -3.78
CA ALA A 306 -28.38 -3.34 -4.61
C ALA A 306 -28.68 -1.82 -4.50
N GLU A 307 -29.96 -1.42 -4.47
CA GLU A 307 -30.34 -0.02 -4.21
C GLU A 307 -29.90 0.44 -2.81
N SER A 308 -29.87 -0.46 -1.84
CA SER A 308 -29.37 -0.19 -0.49
C SER A 308 -27.87 0.09 -0.49
N VAL A 309 -27.09 -0.73 -1.20
CA VAL A 309 -25.67 -0.48 -1.44
C VAL A 309 -25.48 0.87 -2.12
N ALA A 310 -26.26 1.18 -3.14
CA ALA A 310 -26.18 2.45 -3.87
C ALA A 310 -26.42 3.66 -2.96
N MET A 311 -27.38 3.57 -2.04
CA MET A 311 -27.67 4.61 -1.04
C MET A 311 -26.53 4.77 -0.03
N THR A 312 -25.96 3.67 0.46
CA THR A 312 -24.78 3.71 1.34
C THR A 312 -23.62 4.40 0.64
N LEU A 313 -23.30 3.99 -0.60
CA LEU A 313 -22.24 4.59 -1.40
C LEU A 313 -22.48 6.09 -1.60
N ASN A 314 -23.69 6.50 -2.00
CA ASN A 314 -24.05 7.90 -2.18
C ASN A 314 -23.86 8.71 -0.87
N THR A 315 -24.28 8.14 0.25
CA THR A 315 -24.18 8.77 1.57
C THR A 315 -22.72 9.05 1.97
N VAL A 316 -21.85 8.03 1.85
CA VAL A 316 -20.43 8.15 2.18
C VAL A 316 -19.70 9.04 1.16
N GLN A 317 -20.03 8.92 -0.12
CA GLN A 317 -19.43 9.69 -1.19
C GLN A 317 -19.74 11.20 -1.07
N GLN A 318 -20.96 11.57 -0.65
CA GLN A 318 -21.28 12.95 -0.34
C GLN A 318 -20.40 13.52 0.79
N ALA A 319 -20.18 12.75 1.86
CA ALA A 319 -19.27 13.15 2.92
C ALA A 319 -17.83 13.31 2.40
N CYS A 320 -17.34 12.35 1.60
CA CYS A 320 -15.99 12.42 1.02
C CYS A 320 -15.81 13.63 0.10
N LYS A 321 -16.80 13.92 -0.77
CA LYS A 321 -16.78 15.07 -1.70
C LYS A 321 -16.74 16.42 -0.99
N MET A 322 -17.36 16.56 0.19
CA MET A 322 -17.26 17.79 1.00
C MET A 322 -15.84 18.15 1.40
N PHE A 323 -14.95 17.14 1.51
CA PHE A 323 -13.55 17.31 1.90
C PHE A 323 -12.57 16.99 0.75
N GLY A 324 -13.06 16.75 -0.46
CA GLY A 324 -12.26 16.38 -1.63
C GLY A 324 -11.50 15.06 -1.46
N LYS A 325 -12.15 14.06 -0.83
CA LYS A 325 -11.56 12.74 -0.51
C LYS A 325 -12.05 11.65 -1.47
N SER A 326 -11.23 10.63 -1.67
CA SER A 326 -11.57 9.44 -2.47
C SER A 326 -12.46 8.46 -1.70
N LEU A 327 -13.23 7.64 -2.41
CA LEU A 327 -13.97 6.51 -1.86
C LEU A 327 -13.65 5.23 -2.63
N TYR A 328 -13.35 4.16 -1.91
CA TYR A 328 -13.14 2.81 -2.42
C TYR A 328 -14.22 1.89 -1.88
N ALA A 329 -15.04 1.33 -2.76
CA ALA A 329 -16.04 0.33 -2.44
C ALA A 329 -15.42 -1.07 -2.52
N ARG A 330 -15.15 -1.68 -1.37
CA ARG A 330 -14.60 -3.02 -1.28
C ARG A 330 -15.72 -4.05 -1.37
N THR A 331 -15.64 -4.94 -2.34
CA THR A 331 -16.75 -5.83 -2.75
C THR A 331 -16.87 -7.12 -1.95
N TRP A 332 -15.99 -7.34 -0.98
CA TRP A 332 -16.00 -8.55 -0.16
C TRP A 332 -17.20 -8.61 0.79
N VAL A 333 -17.83 -9.79 0.88
CA VAL A 333 -19.14 -10.04 1.54
C VAL A 333 -19.19 -11.37 2.30
N GLY A 334 -18.04 -11.97 2.61
CA GLY A 334 -18.01 -13.28 3.26
C GLY A 334 -18.38 -14.44 2.32
N PHE A 335 -19.03 -15.47 2.85
CA PHE A 335 -19.36 -16.70 2.12
C PHE A 335 -20.75 -16.69 1.45
N ASP A 336 -21.40 -15.52 1.40
CA ASP A 336 -22.71 -15.37 0.78
C ASP A 336 -22.57 -15.39 -0.75
N LYS A 337 -23.01 -16.49 -1.39
CA LYS A 337 -23.00 -16.61 -2.85
C LYS A 337 -23.76 -15.44 -3.48
N TRP A 338 -23.15 -14.83 -4.50
CA TRP A 338 -23.70 -13.72 -5.31
C TRP A 338 -23.75 -12.35 -4.62
N ALA A 339 -23.39 -12.21 -3.35
CA ALA A 339 -23.42 -10.90 -2.67
C ALA A 339 -22.39 -9.91 -3.26
N GLU A 340 -21.31 -10.41 -3.86
CA GLU A 340 -20.35 -9.63 -4.65
C GLU A 340 -21.05 -8.92 -5.83
N GLU A 341 -21.93 -9.63 -6.55
CA GLU A 341 -22.71 -9.08 -7.66
C GLU A 341 -23.72 -8.03 -7.18
N VAL A 342 -24.32 -8.21 -6.00
CA VAL A 342 -25.22 -7.22 -5.39
C VAL A 342 -24.48 -5.90 -5.15
N ILE A 343 -23.23 -5.96 -4.68
CA ILE A 343 -22.42 -4.75 -4.51
C ILE A 343 -22.08 -4.11 -5.85
N ARG A 344 -21.63 -4.91 -6.82
CA ARG A 344 -21.37 -4.42 -8.20
C ARG A 344 -22.59 -3.70 -8.75
N ASP A 345 -23.77 -4.30 -8.63
CA ASP A 345 -25.01 -3.74 -9.14
C ASP A 345 -25.39 -2.46 -8.37
N GLY A 346 -25.14 -2.41 -7.06
CA GLY A 346 -25.28 -1.18 -6.27
C GLY A 346 -24.35 -0.05 -6.70
N ILE A 347 -23.11 -0.36 -7.08
CA ILE A 347 -22.18 0.62 -7.66
C ILE A 347 -22.68 1.14 -9.01
N LEU A 348 -23.21 0.25 -9.86
CA LEU A 348 -23.79 0.63 -11.16
C LEU A 348 -25.05 1.49 -11.00
N ILE A 349 -25.92 1.18 -10.02
CA ILE A 349 -27.10 1.97 -9.69
C ILE A 349 -26.69 3.36 -9.16
N ASN A 350 -25.66 3.43 -8.31
CA ASN A 350 -25.13 4.69 -7.80
C ASN A 350 -24.63 5.60 -8.93
N GLY A 351 -23.93 5.04 -9.91
CA GLY A 351 -23.52 5.74 -11.12
C GLY A 351 -22.36 6.72 -10.97
N ASP A 352 -21.80 6.92 -9.77
CA ASP A 352 -20.65 7.79 -9.55
C ASP A 352 -19.33 7.07 -9.92
N THR A 353 -18.77 7.45 -11.06
CA THR A 353 -17.52 6.88 -11.60
C THR A 353 -16.27 7.37 -10.86
N ASP A 354 -16.40 8.31 -9.91
CA ASP A 354 -15.30 8.70 -9.03
C ASP A 354 -15.02 7.65 -7.94
N ILE A 355 -15.97 6.74 -7.68
CA ILE A 355 -15.82 5.66 -6.70
C ILE A 355 -14.96 4.54 -7.30
N TRP A 356 -13.90 4.19 -6.59
CA TRP A 356 -13.05 3.05 -6.90
C TRP A 356 -13.67 1.75 -6.43
N ILE A 357 -13.46 0.68 -7.18
CA ILE A 357 -13.98 -0.63 -6.83
C ILE A 357 -12.79 -1.49 -6.43
N MET A 358 -12.87 -2.10 -5.26
CA MET A 358 -11.78 -2.88 -4.70
C MET A 358 -12.20 -4.35 -4.58
N ASN A 359 -11.70 -5.17 -5.49
CA ASN A 359 -11.94 -6.61 -5.55
C ASN A 359 -10.77 -7.37 -4.94
N LYS A 360 -11.03 -8.49 -4.27
CA LYS A 360 -9.95 -9.46 -4.01
C LYS A 360 -9.42 -10.02 -5.32
N ASN A 361 -8.17 -10.47 -5.33
CA ASN A 361 -7.59 -11.15 -6.49
C ASN A 361 -8.18 -12.56 -6.73
N ILE A 362 -8.91 -13.10 -5.75
CA ILE A 362 -9.66 -14.37 -5.83
C ILE A 362 -11.14 -14.17 -5.50
N GLY A 363 -12.02 -15.04 -6.00
CA GLY A 363 -13.47 -14.92 -5.83
C GLY A 363 -14.09 -16.04 -4.99
N GLY A 364 -15.26 -15.75 -4.40
CA GLY A 364 -16.13 -16.75 -3.76
C GLY A 364 -15.64 -17.36 -2.45
N ILE A 365 -14.48 -16.92 -1.92
CA ILE A 365 -13.91 -17.39 -0.66
C ILE A 365 -12.97 -16.35 -0.02
N ASP A 366 -12.73 -16.48 1.29
CA ASP A 366 -11.84 -15.62 2.06
C ASP A 366 -10.38 -16.08 2.00
N TRP A 367 -9.74 -15.99 0.83
CA TRP A 367 -8.44 -16.67 0.60
C TRP A 367 -8.57 -18.20 0.89
N PRO A 368 -7.58 -19.07 0.66
CA PRO A 368 -6.40 -19.02 -0.18
C PRO A 368 -6.57 -20.01 -1.37
N ILE A 369 -7.69 -20.00 -2.11
CA ILE A 369 -7.80 -20.84 -3.33
C ILE A 369 -6.88 -20.23 -4.38
N MET A 370 -5.63 -20.71 -4.41
CA MET A 370 -4.52 -20.10 -5.14
C MET A 370 -4.58 -20.30 -6.66
N ASP A 371 -5.57 -21.04 -7.16
CA ASP A 371 -5.79 -21.36 -8.57
C ASP A 371 -7.09 -20.74 -9.13
N SER A 372 -7.72 -19.83 -8.38
CA SER A 372 -8.98 -19.19 -8.80
C SER A 372 -8.85 -17.66 -8.89
N HIS A 373 -9.36 -17.06 -9.95
CA HIS A 373 -9.44 -15.61 -10.05
C HIS A 373 -10.80 -15.08 -9.64
N MET A 374 -10.86 -13.83 -9.17
CA MET A 374 -12.13 -13.15 -8.94
C MET A 374 -12.87 -12.93 -10.26
N ALA A 375 -14.05 -13.53 -10.38
CA ALA A 375 -14.86 -13.46 -11.60
C ALA A 375 -15.42 -12.06 -11.88
N MET A 376 -15.52 -11.20 -10.86
CA MET A 376 -15.98 -9.82 -11.01
C MET A 376 -14.96 -8.87 -11.66
N ILE A 377 -13.69 -9.26 -11.72
CA ILE A 377 -12.65 -8.38 -12.26
C ILE A 377 -12.93 -8.10 -13.74
N GLY A 378 -12.91 -6.82 -14.11
CA GLY A 378 -13.19 -6.34 -15.48
C GLY A 378 -14.64 -6.48 -15.93
N THR A 379 -15.59 -6.73 -15.01
CA THR A 379 -17.03 -6.80 -15.37
C THR A 379 -17.72 -5.44 -15.45
N LEU A 380 -17.05 -4.38 -14.99
CA LEU A 380 -17.59 -3.03 -14.94
C LEU A 380 -17.29 -2.26 -16.24
N PRO A 381 -18.12 -1.26 -16.59
CA PRO A 381 -17.84 -0.39 -17.72
C PRO A 381 -16.48 0.33 -17.59
N PRO A 382 -15.76 0.61 -18.70
CA PRO A 382 -14.39 1.13 -18.68
C PRO A 382 -14.17 2.48 -17.99
N GLN A 383 -15.22 3.23 -17.68
CA GLN A 383 -15.13 4.48 -16.93
C GLN A 383 -14.98 4.30 -15.41
N TYR A 384 -15.26 3.10 -14.90
CA TYR A 384 -15.00 2.77 -13.50
C TYR A 384 -13.54 2.36 -13.31
N LYS A 385 -13.02 2.60 -12.11
CA LYS A 385 -11.65 2.27 -11.75
C LYS A 385 -11.62 1.07 -10.82
N GLU A 386 -10.68 0.17 -11.04
CA GLU A 386 -10.60 -1.09 -10.31
C GLU A 386 -9.25 -1.31 -9.65
N LEU A 387 -9.30 -1.61 -8.35
CA LEU A 387 -8.16 -1.91 -7.48
C LEU A 387 -8.23 -3.37 -7.02
N ILE A 388 -7.11 -4.09 -7.11
CA ILE A 388 -7.06 -5.51 -6.73
C ILE A 388 -6.38 -5.71 -5.38
N GLU A 389 -7.07 -6.33 -4.44
CA GLU A 389 -6.56 -6.70 -3.12
C GLU A 389 -5.89 -8.08 -3.14
N PHE A 390 -4.65 -8.14 -2.69
CA PHE A 390 -3.87 -9.36 -2.48
C PHE A 390 -3.62 -9.58 -0.98
N ASP A 391 -3.48 -10.84 -0.58
CA ASP A 391 -3.00 -11.21 0.76
C ASP A 391 -1.61 -11.85 0.66
N ILE A 392 -0.57 -11.06 0.89
CA ILE A 392 0.82 -11.54 0.83
C ILE A 392 1.39 -11.86 2.21
N ASN A 393 0.65 -11.55 3.27
CA ASN A 393 0.92 -12.04 4.62
C ASN A 393 0.33 -13.44 4.86
N GLY A 394 -0.63 -13.87 4.04
CA GLY A 394 -1.07 -15.26 3.99
C GLY A 394 -1.91 -15.67 5.19
N GLU A 395 -3.03 -14.98 5.45
CA GLU A 395 -3.95 -15.19 6.56
C GLU A 395 -4.30 -16.66 6.81
N TYR A 396 -4.49 -17.42 5.74
CA TYR A 396 -4.90 -18.82 5.76
C TYR A 396 -3.80 -19.79 5.29
N ILE A 397 -2.61 -19.28 5.01
CA ILE A 397 -1.41 -20.06 4.63
C ILE A 397 -0.24 -19.68 5.54
N GLY A 398 -0.47 -19.75 6.85
CA GLY A 398 0.59 -19.63 7.84
C GLY A 398 0.83 -18.24 8.44
N LYS A 399 0.10 -17.20 8.02
CA LYS A 399 0.11 -15.84 8.62
C LYS A 399 1.52 -15.29 8.77
N GLY A 400 2.31 -15.33 7.71
CA GLY A 400 3.71 -14.89 7.75
C GLY A 400 4.66 -15.77 8.60
N ARG A 401 4.15 -16.73 9.38
CA ARG A 401 4.97 -17.59 10.26
C ARG A 401 5.57 -18.78 9.55
N SER A 402 4.83 -19.36 8.61
CA SER A 402 5.36 -20.43 7.74
C SER A 402 5.96 -19.82 6.49
N THR A 403 7.00 -20.43 5.93
CA THR A 403 7.60 -19.94 4.68
C THR A 403 6.69 -20.25 3.49
N PHE A 404 6.34 -19.25 2.69
CA PHE A 404 5.61 -19.37 1.44
C PHE A 404 6.00 -18.24 0.48
N VAL A 405 6.31 -18.58 -0.76
CA VAL A 405 6.64 -17.60 -1.80
C VAL A 405 5.55 -17.54 -2.84
N LEU A 406 5.11 -16.33 -3.15
CA LEU A 406 3.93 -16.09 -3.99
C LEU A 406 4.29 -15.52 -5.36
N THR A 407 5.56 -15.43 -5.75
CA THR A 407 5.97 -14.66 -6.94
C THR A 407 5.23 -15.05 -8.22
N GLN A 408 5.14 -16.35 -8.51
CA GLN A 408 4.39 -16.83 -9.68
C GLN A 408 2.88 -16.60 -9.52
N TYR A 409 2.32 -16.85 -8.33
CA TYR A 409 0.92 -16.56 -8.01
C TYR A 409 0.55 -15.08 -8.19
N LEU A 410 1.38 -14.17 -7.67
CA LEU A 410 1.19 -12.72 -7.80
C LEU A 410 1.22 -12.32 -9.27
N LYS A 411 2.16 -12.88 -10.05
CA LYS A 411 2.25 -12.64 -11.49
C LYS A 411 0.99 -13.10 -12.22
N ASP A 412 0.52 -14.31 -11.98
CA ASP A 412 -0.63 -14.86 -12.70
C ASP A 412 -1.92 -14.07 -12.39
N HIS A 413 -2.15 -13.73 -11.12
CA HIS A 413 -3.34 -12.97 -10.74
C HIS A 413 -3.26 -11.50 -11.13
N TRP A 414 -2.08 -10.89 -11.06
CA TRP A 414 -1.90 -9.52 -11.54
C TRP A 414 -2.09 -9.44 -13.06
N ASN A 415 -1.53 -10.37 -13.83
CA ASN A 415 -1.71 -10.42 -15.28
C ASN A 415 -3.17 -10.63 -15.66
N TYR A 416 -3.86 -11.57 -14.99
CA TYR A 416 -5.29 -11.78 -15.17
C TYR A 416 -6.10 -10.48 -15.01
N ALA A 417 -5.80 -9.71 -13.96
CA ALA A 417 -6.50 -8.47 -13.68
C ALA A 417 -6.11 -7.33 -14.62
N LEU A 418 -4.82 -7.20 -14.91
CA LEU A 418 -4.29 -6.17 -15.82
C LEU A 418 -4.85 -6.34 -17.24
N GLU A 419 -4.93 -7.58 -17.75
CA GLU A 419 -5.54 -7.90 -19.04
C GLU A 419 -7.03 -7.53 -19.11
N ARG A 420 -7.68 -7.37 -17.96
CA ARG A 420 -9.09 -7.00 -17.79
C ARG A 420 -9.30 -5.52 -17.45
N GLY A 421 -8.22 -4.74 -17.40
CA GLY A 421 -8.29 -3.29 -17.21
C GLY A 421 -8.19 -2.82 -15.77
N ALA A 422 -7.69 -3.64 -14.84
CA ALA A 422 -7.41 -3.17 -13.48
C ALA A 422 -6.39 -2.01 -13.48
N ASP A 423 -6.63 -1.01 -12.63
CA ASP A 423 -5.86 0.23 -12.53
C ASP A 423 -4.75 0.18 -11.48
N GLY A 424 -4.77 -0.82 -10.59
CA GLY A 424 -3.77 -0.97 -9.56
C GLY A 424 -4.04 -2.12 -8.60
N ALA A 425 -3.19 -2.22 -7.58
CA ALA A 425 -3.32 -3.25 -6.56
C ALA A 425 -2.91 -2.74 -5.18
N VAL A 426 -3.43 -3.42 -4.16
CA VAL A 426 -3.01 -3.29 -2.76
C VAL A 426 -2.75 -4.66 -2.16
N SER A 427 -1.78 -4.76 -1.26
CA SER A 427 -1.40 -6.01 -0.63
C SER A 427 -1.50 -5.92 0.89
N ARG A 428 -2.16 -6.88 1.54
CA ARG A 428 -2.10 -7.04 3.00
C ARG A 428 -0.72 -7.57 3.38
N ILE A 429 0.01 -6.79 4.19
CA ILE A 429 1.41 -7.09 4.49
C ILE A 429 1.66 -7.51 5.94
N ASP A 430 0.65 -7.48 6.79
CA ASP A 430 0.73 -7.87 8.18
C ASP A 430 -0.63 -8.37 8.68
N ARG A 431 -0.66 -8.92 9.89
CA ARG A 431 -1.90 -9.24 10.61
C ARG A 431 -1.60 -9.47 12.09
N LYS A 432 -2.27 -8.76 12.98
CA LYS A 432 -2.12 -8.94 14.44
C LYS A 432 -0.66 -8.84 14.86
N THR A 433 -0.05 -9.92 15.34
CA THR A 433 1.38 -9.94 15.72
C THR A 433 2.29 -10.43 14.59
N ASP A 434 1.72 -10.79 13.46
CA ASP A 434 2.41 -11.44 12.36
C ASP A 434 2.80 -10.41 11.30
N MET A 435 4.09 -10.06 11.27
CA MET A 435 4.62 -8.97 10.47
C MET A 435 5.51 -9.54 9.37
N ASN A 436 4.95 -9.69 8.17
CA ASN A 436 5.60 -10.32 7.01
C ASN A 436 7.03 -9.81 6.78
N TYR A 437 7.24 -8.50 6.99
CA TYR A 437 8.53 -7.85 6.80
C TYR A 437 9.66 -8.44 7.65
N TYR A 438 9.43 -9.04 8.82
CA TYR A 438 10.50 -9.62 9.65
C TYR A 438 10.64 -11.14 9.50
N THR A 439 10.21 -11.69 8.38
CA THR A 439 10.16 -13.14 8.15
C THR A 439 10.78 -13.52 6.81
N SER A 440 10.91 -14.82 6.55
CA SER A 440 11.31 -15.37 5.24
C SER A 440 10.37 -14.95 4.10
N ASN A 441 9.17 -14.49 4.43
CA ASN A 441 8.14 -14.08 3.48
C ASN A 441 8.27 -12.61 3.02
N ARG A 442 9.25 -11.86 3.55
CA ARG A 442 9.59 -10.50 3.08
C ARG A 442 9.77 -10.44 1.56
N ILE A 443 10.27 -11.53 0.96
CA ILE A 443 10.39 -11.67 -0.50
C ILE A 443 9.09 -11.35 -1.24
N ASN A 444 7.92 -11.66 -0.68
CA ASN A 444 6.64 -11.38 -1.32
C ASN A 444 6.35 -9.87 -1.51
N LEU A 445 6.93 -9.00 -0.68
CA LEU A 445 6.87 -7.54 -0.87
C LEU A 445 7.66 -7.13 -2.11
N TYR A 446 8.86 -7.70 -2.27
CA TYR A 446 9.71 -7.46 -3.44
C TYR A 446 9.09 -8.06 -4.70
N SER A 447 8.54 -9.26 -4.62
CA SER A 447 7.85 -9.92 -5.73
C SER A 447 6.69 -9.10 -6.25
N MET A 448 5.84 -8.55 -5.36
CA MET A 448 4.73 -7.70 -5.77
C MET A 448 5.24 -6.46 -6.54
N LYS A 449 6.26 -5.79 -6.02
CA LYS A 449 6.89 -4.64 -6.66
C LYS A 449 7.36 -4.97 -8.09
N GLU A 450 8.14 -6.04 -8.24
CA GLU A 450 8.73 -6.40 -9.53
C GLU A 450 7.67 -6.88 -10.54
N VAL A 451 6.69 -7.67 -10.09
CA VAL A 451 5.58 -8.16 -10.93
C VAL A 451 4.71 -7.00 -11.43
N MET A 452 4.36 -6.06 -10.55
CA MET A 452 3.60 -4.88 -10.96
C MET A 452 4.40 -4.00 -11.93
N ALA A 453 5.70 -3.86 -11.71
CA ALA A 453 6.59 -3.09 -12.58
C ALA A 453 6.79 -3.72 -13.96
N ASN A 454 6.82 -5.06 -14.03
CA ASN A 454 7.02 -5.83 -15.25
C ASN A 454 6.16 -7.12 -15.22
N PRO A 455 4.93 -7.07 -15.77
CA PRO A 455 4.00 -8.20 -15.86
C PRO A 455 4.58 -9.46 -16.57
N SER A 456 5.60 -9.27 -17.41
CA SER A 456 6.27 -10.35 -18.15
C SER A 456 7.50 -10.94 -17.44
N VAL A 457 7.86 -10.44 -16.27
CA VAL A 457 9.09 -10.87 -15.55
C VAL A 457 9.07 -12.37 -15.25
N ASP A 458 10.24 -13.01 -15.28
CA ASP A 458 10.39 -14.39 -14.85
C ASP A 458 10.37 -14.47 -13.31
N ALA A 459 9.48 -15.28 -12.75
CA ALA A 459 9.26 -15.34 -11.31
C ALA A 459 10.49 -15.86 -10.56
N ARG A 460 11.18 -16.87 -11.11
CA ARG A 460 12.41 -17.41 -10.55
C ARG A 460 13.53 -16.36 -10.56
N ALA A 461 13.68 -15.61 -11.64
CA ALA A 461 14.65 -14.54 -11.74
C ALA A 461 14.41 -13.45 -10.69
N VAL A 462 13.14 -13.09 -10.40
CA VAL A 462 12.78 -12.15 -9.33
C VAL A 462 13.20 -12.70 -7.97
N ASN A 463 12.91 -13.97 -7.68
CA ASN A 463 13.31 -14.60 -6.42
C ASN A 463 14.83 -14.61 -6.24
N LEU A 464 15.56 -14.99 -7.29
CA LEU A 464 17.02 -15.04 -7.28
C LEU A 464 17.64 -13.66 -7.08
N GLU A 465 17.11 -12.63 -7.74
CA GLU A 465 17.59 -11.26 -7.58
C GLU A 465 17.38 -10.76 -6.15
N TRP A 466 16.22 -11.02 -5.56
CA TRP A 466 15.98 -10.70 -4.15
C TRP A 466 16.99 -11.40 -3.24
N CYS A 467 17.19 -12.72 -3.42
CA CYS A 467 18.14 -13.48 -2.63
C CYS A 467 19.57 -12.93 -2.75
N ARG A 468 19.99 -12.48 -3.94
CA ARG A 468 21.32 -11.85 -4.16
C ARG A 468 21.48 -10.51 -3.46
N GLN A 469 20.37 -9.81 -3.18
CA GLN A 469 20.39 -8.55 -2.43
C GLN A 469 20.48 -8.77 -0.91
N GLN A 470 20.03 -9.93 -0.41
CA GLN A 470 20.03 -10.24 1.02
C GLN A 470 21.20 -11.13 1.47
N PHE A 471 21.65 -12.05 0.60
CA PHE A 471 22.60 -13.11 0.94
C PHE A 471 23.84 -13.09 0.05
N PRO A 472 24.98 -13.68 0.49
CA PRO A 472 26.14 -13.91 -0.35
C PRO A 472 25.77 -14.68 -1.63
N VAL A 473 26.46 -14.38 -2.73
CA VAL A 473 26.10 -14.86 -4.08
C VAL A 473 26.04 -16.39 -4.16
N GLU A 474 26.92 -17.08 -3.43
CA GLU A 474 27.02 -18.54 -3.37
C GLU A 474 25.90 -19.22 -2.58
N ILE A 475 25.18 -18.46 -1.75
CA ILE A 475 24.05 -18.93 -0.93
C ILE A 475 22.72 -18.55 -1.58
N ALA A 476 22.68 -17.38 -2.24
CA ALA A 476 21.48 -16.80 -2.82
C ALA A 476 20.78 -17.74 -3.81
N GLU A 477 21.52 -18.49 -4.63
CA GLU A 477 20.94 -19.46 -5.57
C GLU A 477 20.27 -20.63 -4.86
N ASP A 478 20.92 -21.20 -3.84
CA ASP A 478 20.34 -22.28 -3.03
C ASP A 478 19.10 -21.82 -2.24
N ILE A 479 19.05 -20.57 -1.80
CA ILE A 479 17.86 -20.00 -1.13
C ILE A 479 16.75 -19.70 -2.15
N ALA A 480 17.09 -19.21 -3.35
CA ALA A 480 16.11 -19.01 -4.40
C ALA A 480 15.49 -20.34 -4.84
N ASP A 481 16.31 -21.38 -5.00
CA ASP A 481 15.85 -22.74 -5.28
C ASP A 481 15.13 -23.38 -4.08
N HIS A 482 15.34 -22.88 -2.85
CA HIS A 482 14.47 -23.24 -1.73
C HIS A 482 13.06 -22.72 -1.95
N TYR A 483 12.89 -21.50 -2.47
CA TYR A 483 11.59 -20.92 -2.73
C TYR A 483 10.90 -21.51 -3.97
N ASP A 484 11.68 -21.86 -4.99
CA ASP A 484 11.24 -22.36 -6.30
C ASP A 484 12.30 -23.34 -6.87
N ASP A 485 12.15 -24.63 -6.59
CA ASP A 485 13.03 -25.74 -7.00
C ASP A 485 12.76 -26.19 -8.45
N PRO A 486 13.66 -25.91 -9.41
CA PRO A 486 13.43 -26.24 -10.81
C PRO A 486 13.35 -27.74 -11.10
N ASP A 487 13.87 -28.60 -10.21
CA ASP A 487 13.94 -30.05 -10.42
C ASP A 487 12.70 -30.82 -9.90
N SER A 488 11.73 -30.12 -9.31
CA SER A 488 10.51 -30.74 -8.79
C SER A 488 9.37 -30.65 -9.81
N PRO A 489 8.50 -31.68 -9.94
CA PRO A 489 7.32 -31.62 -10.81
C PRO A 489 6.32 -30.51 -10.39
N TRP A 490 6.41 -30.05 -9.14
CA TRP A 490 5.63 -28.93 -8.59
C TRP A 490 6.51 -27.68 -8.37
N GLN A 491 7.68 -27.66 -9.00
CA GLN A 491 8.72 -26.64 -8.91
C GLN A 491 9.18 -26.34 -7.48
N GLY A 492 9.01 -27.28 -6.54
CA GLY A 492 9.37 -27.16 -5.11
C GLY A 492 8.92 -25.86 -4.47
N ASP A 493 7.82 -25.32 -5.00
CA ASP A 493 7.26 -24.06 -4.59
C ASP A 493 6.78 -24.20 -3.14
N THR A 494 7.47 -23.50 -2.25
CA THR A 494 7.19 -23.52 -0.80
C THR A 494 5.76 -23.10 -0.47
N ARG A 495 5.06 -22.42 -1.39
CA ARG A 495 3.62 -22.18 -1.30
C ARG A 495 2.85 -23.47 -1.18
N TYR A 496 3.15 -24.54 -1.95
CA TYR A 496 2.39 -25.78 -1.88
C TYR A 496 2.62 -26.55 -0.58
N MET A 497 3.84 -26.49 -0.03
CA MET A 497 4.13 -27.02 1.31
C MET A 497 3.22 -26.37 2.35
N THR A 498 3.15 -25.04 2.35
CA THR A 498 2.34 -24.31 3.32
C THR A 498 0.84 -24.40 2.98
N TRP A 499 0.46 -24.48 1.71
CA TRP A 499 -0.93 -24.71 1.31
C TRP A 499 -1.43 -26.05 1.88
N GLU A 500 -0.71 -27.15 1.65
CA GLU A 500 -1.07 -28.46 2.20
C GLU A 500 -1.10 -28.45 3.74
N ALA A 501 -0.16 -27.75 4.39
CA ALA A 501 -0.08 -27.69 5.85
C ALA A 501 -1.32 -27.05 6.51
N TYR A 502 -2.00 -26.12 5.83
CA TYR A 502 -3.11 -25.35 6.41
C TYR A 502 -4.46 -25.60 5.73
N ARG A 503 -4.47 -26.04 4.47
CA ARG A 503 -5.68 -26.30 3.68
C ARG A 503 -5.52 -27.55 2.80
N PRO A 504 -5.34 -28.73 3.41
CA PRO A 504 -5.07 -29.97 2.66
C PRO A 504 -6.22 -30.41 1.77
N THR A 505 -7.45 -29.97 2.04
CA THR A 505 -8.62 -30.26 1.19
C THR A 505 -8.60 -29.52 -0.14
N ASP A 506 -7.89 -28.40 -0.19
CA ASP A 506 -7.88 -27.46 -1.31
C ASP A 506 -6.57 -27.57 -2.10
N CYS A 507 -5.54 -28.20 -1.53
CA CYS A 507 -4.21 -28.31 -2.11
C CYS A 507 -4.13 -29.47 -3.13
N PRO A 508 -3.45 -29.30 -4.28
CA PRO A 508 -3.27 -30.37 -5.26
C PRO A 508 -2.21 -31.42 -4.88
N LEU A 509 -1.43 -31.19 -3.82
CA LEU A 509 -0.35 -32.09 -3.38
C LEU A 509 -0.84 -33.01 -2.27
N THR A 510 -0.21 -34.18 -2.14
CA THR A 510 -0.33 -34.99 -0.93
C THR A 510 0.57 -34.46 0.19
N THR A 511 0.24 -34.80 1.43
CA THR A 511 1.10 -34.50 2.59
C THR A 511 2.52 -35.03 2.42
N GLU A 512 2.71 -36.19 1.79
CA GLU A 512 4.04 -36.76 1.50
C GLU A 512 4.83 -35.88 0.52
N GLN A 513 4.19 -35.41 -0.55
CA GLN A 513 4.82 -34.50 -1.51
C GLN A 513 5.19 -33.16 -0.86
N ALA A 514 4.31 -32.62 -0.02
CA ALA A 514 4.58 -31.39 0.73
C ALA A 514 5.74 -31.55 1.72
N LEU A 515 5.84 -32.69 2.41
CA LEU A 515 6.97 -33.00 3.29
C LEU A 515 8.29 -33.15 2.52
N ASP A 516 8.27 -33.75 1.33
CA ASP A 516 9.46 -33.82 0.46
C ASP A 516 9.99 -32.43 0.09
N ILE A 517 9.10 -31.50 -0.28
CA ILE A 517 9.45 -30.09 -0.51
C ILE A 517 10.12 -29.49 0.74
N ALA A 518 9.49 -29.66 1.91
CA ALA A 518 9.99 -29.11 3.16
C ALA A 518 11.38 -29.66 3.56
N TYR A 519 11.60 -30.97 3.43
CA TYR A 519 12.88 -31.57 3.78
C TYR A 519 14.00 -31.23 2.80
N LYS A 520 13.70 -31.12 1.49
CA LYS A 520 14.65 -30.61 0.51
C LYS A 520 15.07 -29.17 0.82
N ALA A 521 14.10 -28.31 1.14
CA ALA A 521 14.32 -26.95 1.58
C ALA A 521 15.26 -26.88 2.81
N LEU A 522 14.98 -27.64 3.87
CA LEU A 522 15.86 -27.69 5.05
C LEU A 522 17.27 -28.17 4.72
N LYS A 523 17.40 -29.18 3.86
CA LYS A 523 18.70 -29.71 3.44
C LYS A 523 19.52 -28.68 2.68
N ARG A 524 18.90 -27.82 1.87
CA ARG A 524 19.58 -26.68 1.21
C ARG A 524 20.11 -25.70 2.25
N LEU A 525 19.28 -25.29 3.20
CA LEU A 525 19.68 -24.34 4.26
C LEU A 525 20.79 -24.87 5.16
N GLU A 526 20.81 -26.17 5.47
CA GLU A 526 21.86 -26.75 6.30
C GLU A 526 23.26 -26.70 5.67
N ARG A 527 23.38 -26.68 4.33
CA ARG A 527 24.68 -26.51 3.68
C ARG A 527 25.33 -25.16 4.02
N HIS A 528 24.53 -24.18 4.38
CA HIS A 528 24.92 -22.78 4.55
C HIS A 528 24.78 -22.27 5.99
N LYS A 529 24.46 -23.16 6.94
CA LYS A 529 24.17 -22.80 8.34
C LYS A 529 25.20 -21.88 8.96
N ALA A 530 26.48 -22.21 8.84
CA ALA A 530 27.56 -21.45 9.47
C ALA A 530 27.62 -19.98 9.00
N VAL A 531 27.22 -19.70 7.76
CA VAL A 531 27.17 -18.33 7.22
C VAL A 531 25.87 -17.65 7.63
N LEU A 532 24.73 -18.35 7.48
CA LEU A 532 23.41 -17.83 7.80
C LEU A 532 23.23 -17.52 9.30
N GLU A 533 23.91 -18.24 10.18
CA GLU A 533 23.92 -17.95 11.63
C GLU A 533 24.65 -16.65 11.99
N GLN A 534 25.45 -16.09 11.08
CA GLN A 534 26.18 -14.84 11.27
C GLN A 534 25.42 -13.62 10.72
N GLN A 535 24.29 -13.83 10.06
CA GLN A 535 23.50 -12.77 9.41
C GLN A 535 22.15 -12.61 10.12
N THR A 536 21.64 -11.39 10.19
CA THR A 536 20.33 -11.03 10.78
C THR A 536 19.54 -10.13 9.83
N THR A 537 19.66 -10.38 8.52
CA THR A 537 19.10 -9.51 7.48
C THR A 537 17.58 -9.60 7.42
N LEU A 538 16.98 -10.76 7.71
CA LEU A 538 15.55 -11.01 7.59
C LEU A 538 14.74 -10.59 8.81
N ASN A 539 15.14 -10.96 10.03
CA ASN A 539 14.44 -10.58 11.26
C ASN A 539 15.26 -9.55 12.05
N THR A 540 15.25 -8.32 11.57
CA THR A 540 15.95 -7.20 12.19
C THR A 540 15.32 -6.75 13.51
N ARG A 541 14.04 -7.06 13.74
CA ARG A 541 13.31 -6.67 14.95
C ARG A 541 13.77 -7.43 16.18
N GLU A 542 13.89 -8.75 16.06
CA GLU A 542 14.28 -9.62 17.16
C GLU A 542 15.77 -9.97 17.11
N GLY A 543 16.47 -9.59 16.04
CA GLY A 543 17.87 -9.93 15.82
C GLY A 543 18.10 -11.44 15.67
N ILE A 544 17.05 -12.17 15.28
CA ILE A 544 17.13 -13.60 15.02
C ILE A 544 17.94 -13.80 13.73
N ASN A 545 18.88 -14.74 13.77
CA ASN A 545 19.71 -14.99 12.60
C ASN A 545 18.92 -15.57 11.42
N ASP A 546 19.46 -15.43 10.22
CA ASP A 546 18.77 -15.78 8.98
C ASP A 546 18.53 -17.29 8.88
N TYR A 547 19.42 -18.12 9.44
CA TYR A 547 19.23 -19.58 9.51
C TYR A 547 17.98 -19.94 10.32
N ILE A 548 17.83 -19.39 11.53
CA ILE A 548 16.65 -19.63 12.39
C ILE A 548 15.39 -19.06 11.72
N THR A 549 15.48 -17.87 11.14
CA THR A 549 14.33 -17.24 10.46
C THR A 549 13.82 -18.12 9.31
N LEU A 550 14.70 -18.58 8.41
CA LEU A 550 14.34 -19.43 7.28
C LEU A 550 13.83 -20.82 7.73
N THR A 551 14.53 -21.47 8.65
CA THR A 551 14.18 -22.82 9.11
C THR A 551 12.92 -22.86 9.97
N SER A 552 12.66 -21.84 10.79
CA SER A 552 11.46 -21.78 11.65
C SER A 552 10.17 -21.80 10.85
N GLY A 553 10.13 -21.10 9.72
CA GLY A 553 8.96 -21.10 8.84
C GLY A 553 8.71 -22.45 8.17
N ILE A 554 9.77 -23.16 7.77
CA ILE A 554 9.65 -24.51 7.21
C ILE A 554 9.24 -25.50 8.30
N ASN A 555 9.87 -25.44 9.47
CA ASN A 555 9.55 -26.33 10.59
C ASN A 555 8.12 -26.16 11.09
N THR A 556 7.57 -24.93 11.02
CA THR A 556 6.17 -24.66 11.36
C THR A 556 5.22 -25.40 10.41
N ALA A 557 5.50 -25.37 9.10
CA ALA A 557 4.73 -26.12 8.11
C ALA A 557 4.89 -27.65 8.30
N ILE A 558 6.11 -28.15 8.53
CA ILE A 558 6.35 -29.59 8.80
C ILE A 558 5.55 -30.08 10.00
N ALA A 559 5.56 -29.33 11.12
CA ALA A 559 4.82 -29.71 12.31
C ALA A 559 3.31 -29.84 12.01
N LYS A 560 2.77 -28.96 11.17
CA LYS A 560 1.36 -29.01 10.74
C LYS A 560 1.07 -30.19 9.81
N LEU A 561 1.94 -30.46 8.85
CA LEU A 561 1.84 -31.61 7.95
C LEU A 561 1.87 -32.95 8.72
N LEU A 562 2.78 -33.09 9.69
CA LEU A 562 2.87 -34.29 10.52
C LEU A 562 1.66 -34.45 11.45
N GLU A 563 1.12 -33.35 11.98
CA GLU A 563 -0.13 -33.38 12.76
C GLU A 563 -1.29 -33.90 11.90
N ALA A 564 -1.40 -33.46 10.65
CA ALA A 564 -2.42 -33.90 9.71
C ALA A 564 -2.26 -35.38 9.33
N ALA A 565 -1.04 -35.84 9.06
CA ALA A 565 -0.75 -37.25 8.71
C ALA A 565 -1.01 -38.25 9.85
N SER A 566 -1.07 -37.77 11.09
CA SER A 566 -1.33 -38.60 12.28
C SER A 566 -2.82 -38.81 12.60
N LYS A 567 -3.71 -38.11 11.90
CA LYS A 567 -5.17 -38.20 12.02
C LYS A 567 -5.73 -39.05 10.88
#